data_AF-A0A7R9W8D9-F1
#
_entry.id   AF-A0A7R9W8D9-F1
#
_cell.length_a   1.000
_cell.length_b   1.000
_cell.length_c   1.000
_cell.angle_alpha   90.00
_cell.angle_beta   90.00
_cell.angle_gamma   90.00
#
_symmetry.space_group_name_H-M   'P 1'
#
loop_
_entity.id
_entity.type
_entity.pdbx_description
1 polymer ?
#
loop_
_entity_poly.entity_id
_entity_poly.type
_entity_poly.pdbx_seq_one_letter_code
_entity_poly.pdbx_strand_id
1 'polypeptide(L)'
;MFDTFPCQVHFFTETSPGKFFGKLNWRIQEPDGEFFTRDALQRFVQDPENPAHLINHDNEYLHYEDDWYIVDYAADDNKEGVPPFAYVYYRGSNDAWVGYGGVVVYTRESKLPESLIPRLREASKKV
;
A
#
# COMPACT_ATOMS: atom_id res chain seq x y z
N MET A 1 21.82 12.63 -14.93
CA MET A 1 21.57 11.48 -14.02
C MET A 1 20.06 11.33 -13.96
N PHE A 2 19.50 10.41 -14.76
CA PHE A 2 18.06 10.33 -15.08
C PHE A 2 17.30 9.23 -14.31
N ASP A 3 17.97 8.50 -13.41
CA ASP A 3 17.39 7.36 -12.68
C ASP A 3 17.43 7.55 -11.16
N THR A 4 16.92 8.69 -10.68
CA THR A 4 16.71 8.87 -9.24
C THR A 4 15.23 8.63 -8.94
N PHE A 5 14.86 7.38 -8.72
CA PHE A 5 13.51 7.04 -8.24
C PHE A 5 13.33 7.49 -6.79
N PRO A 6 12.16 8.02 -6.40
CA PRO A 6 11.91 8.44 -5.03
C PRO A 6 11.94 7.24 -4.08
N CYS A 7 12.33 7.48 -2.83
CA CYS A 7 12.29 6.49 -1.75
C CYS A 7 10.86 5.94 -1.57
N GLN A 8 10.73 4.63 -1.39
CA GLN A 8 9.45 3.91 -1.26
C GLN A 8 9.19 3.36 0.15
N VAL A 9 9.94 3.82 1.16
CA VAL A 9 9.79 3.35 2.54
C VAL A 9 8.50 3.91 3.15
N HIS A 10 7.68 3.02 3.72
CA HIS A 10 6.45 3.37 4.43
C HIS A 10 6.49 2.81 5.85
N PHE A 11 5.94 3.58 6.79
CA PHE A 11 5.77 3.15 8.18
C PHE A 11 4.28 3.07 8.47
N PHE A 12 3.86 1.90 8.96
CA PHE A 12 2.49 1.61 9.37
C PHE A 12 2.44 1.44 10.88
N THR A 13 1.46 2.08 11.51
CA THR A 13 1.26 2.02 12.96
C THR A 13 -0.16 1.57 13.26
N GLU A 14 -0.31 0.45 13.94
CA GLU A 14 -1.61 0.03 14.48
C GLU A 14 -2.00 0.98 15.62
N THR A 15 -3.24 1.48 15.59
CA THR A 15 -3.76 2.43 16.60
C THR A 15 -4.84 1.83 17.49
N SER A 16 -5.50 0.78 17.00
CA SER A 16 -6.43 -0.07 17.74
C SER A 16 -6.59 -1.36 16.94
N PRO A 17 -7.12 -2.45 17.55
CA PRO A 17 -7.30 -3.72 16.84
C PRO A 17 -8.02 -3.54 15.50
N GLY A 18 -7.37 -3.96 14.41
CA GLY A 18 -7.90 -3.87 13.05
C GLY A 18 -7.92 -2.45 12.45
N LYS A 19 -7.23 -1.48 13.06
CA LYS A 19 -7.08 -0.12 12.50
C LYS A 19 -5.64 0.33 12.53
N PHE A 20 -5.14 0.76 11.39
CA PHE A 20 -3.77 1.29 11.29
C PHE A 20 -3.72 2.57 10.46
N PHE A 21 -2.66 3.34 10.69
CA PHE A 21 -2.32 4.48 9.86
C PHE A 21 -1.08 4.18 9.02
N GLY A 22 -1.14 4.52 7.74
CA GLY A 22 0.02 4.65 6.86
C GLY A 22 0.34 6.13 6.66
N LYS A 23 1.62 6.51 6.81
CA LYS A 23 2.06 7.85 6.42
C LYS A 23 2.35 7.87 4.92
N LEU A 24 1.48 8.49 4.14
CA LEU A 24 1.74 8.82 2.75
C LEU A 24 2.34 10.22 2.62
N ASN A 25 3.15 10.39 1.59
CA ASN A 25 3.59 11.71 1.13
C ASN A 25 2.91 11.97 -0.22
N TRP A 26 2.20 13.09 -0.35
CA TRP A 26 1.76 13.56 -1.67
C TRP A 26 2.49 14.85 -2.04
N ARG A 27 2.74 15.01 -3.34
CA ARG A 27 3.42 16.16 -3.91
C ARG A 27 2.62 16.68 -5.09
N ILE A 28 2.18 17.94 -5.05
CA ILE A 28 1.56 18.62 -6.19
C ILE A 28 2.61 19.52 -6.81
N GLN A 29 2.89 19.35 -8.10
CA GLN A 29 3.72 20.28 -8.84
C GLN A 29 2.88 21.46 -9.30
N GLU A 30 3.35 22.66 -8.98
CA GLU A 30 2.72 23.90 -9.39
C GLU A 30 3.16 24.31 -10.82
N PRO A 31 2.37 25.16 -11.51
CA PRO A 31 2.71 25.61 -12.86
C PRO A 31 4.05 26.35 -12.97
N ASP A 32 4.56 26.91 -11.89
CA ASP A 32 5.87 27.56 -11.79
C ASP A 32 7.03 26.59 -11.55
N GLY A 33 6.74 25.30 -11.38
CA GLY A 33 7.71 24.24 -11.14
C GLY A 33 8.04 24.01 -9.65
N GLU A 34 7.45 24.78 -8.73
CA GLU A 34 7.52 24.51 -7.30
C GLU A 34 6.61 23.33 -6.91
N PHE A 35 6.72 22.89 -5.65
CA PHE A 35 5.97 21.74 -5.18
C PHE A 35 5.38 21.96 -3.78
N PHE A 36 4.07 21.80 -3.66
CA PHE A 36 3.45 21.57 -2.37
C PHE A 36 3.63 20.11 -1.96
N THR A 37 4.31 19.89 -0.84
CA THR A 37 4.41 18.56 -0.22
C THR A 37 3.58 18.56 1.05
N ARG A 38 2.73 17.55 1.21
CA ARG A 38 2.03 17.33 2.48
C ARG A 38 2.07 15.86 2.86
N ASP A 39 2.24 15.67 4.15
CA ASP A 39 2.07 14.38 4.80
C ASP A 39 0.56 14.10 4.92
N ALA A 40 0.08 13.04 4.28
CA ALA A 40 -1.26 12.53 4.48
C ALA A 40 -1.19 11.29 5.37
N LEU A 41 -1.95 11.30 6.46
CA LEU A 41 -2.19 10.09 7.25
C LEU A 41 -3.39 9.37 6.64
N GLN A 42 -3.13 8.22 6.03
CA GLN A 42 -4.18 7.31 5.58
C GLN A 42 -4.58 6.39 6.70
N ARG A 43 -5.88 6.30 6.97
CA ARG A 43 -6.44 5.41 7.98
C ARG A 43 -7.11 4.23 7.29
N PHE A 44 -6.62 3.03 7.54
CA PHE A 44 -7.28 1.80 7.11
C PHE A 44 -8.01 1.15 8.27
N VAL A 45 -9.19 0.61 7.97
CA VAL A 45 -9.99 -0.20 8.89
C VAL A 45 -10.17 -1.58 8.25
N GLN A 46 -9.79 -2.62 8.97
CA GLN A 46 -9.99 -3.99 8.54
C GLN A 46 -11.48 -4.31 8.50
N ASP A 47 -11.91 -4.92 7.40
CA ASP A 47 -13.27 -5.37 7.19
C ASP A 47 -13.57 -6.57 8.14
N PRO A 48 -14.63 -6.49 8.96
CA PRO A 48 -14.99 -7.56 9.88
C PRO A 48 -15.46 -8.84 9.18
N GLU A 49 -15.98 -8.76 7.94
CA GLU A 49 -16.44 -9.91 7.17
C GLU A 49 -15.31 -10.55 6.35
N ASN A 50 -14.32 -9.75 5.96
CA ASN A 50 -13.15 -10.21 5.22
C ASN A 50 -11.85 -9.62 5.80
N PRO A 51 -11.13 -10.36 6.66
CA PRO A 51 -9.90 -9.88 7.28
C PRO A 51 -8.79 -9.49 6.30
N ALA A 52 -8.84 -9.93 5.03
CA ALA A 52 -7.89 -9.54 4.00
C ALA A 52 -8.24 -8.21 3.32
N HIS A 53 -9.42 -7.65 3.56
CA HIS A 53 -9.89 -6.39 3.02
C HIS A 53 -9.69 -5.26 4.04
N LEU A 54 -9.01 -4.20 3.63
CA LEU A 54 -8.67 -3.05 4.44
C LEU A 54 -9.21 -1.80 3.75
N ILE A 55 -10.07 -1.07 4.45
CA ILE A 55 -10.90 -0.01 3.89
C ILE A 55 -10.33 1.35 4.31
N ASN A 56 -9.97 2.20 3.34
CA ASN A 56 -9.69 3.63 3.56
C ASN A 56 -10.73 4.47 2.83
N HIS A 57 -11.84 4.75 3.50
CA HIS A 57 -12.92 5.64 3.03
C HIS A 57 -13.05 6.87 3.95
N ASP A 58 -13.93 7.80 3.58
CA ASP A 58 -14.27 9.00 4.35
C ASP A 58 -13.08 9.95 4.61
N ASN A 59 -12.21 10.10 3.61
CA ASN A 59 -11.08 11.02 3.69
C ASN A 59 -11.55 12.48 3.62
N GLU A 60 -11.76 13.08 4.79
CA GLU A 60 -12.44 14.38 5.05
C GLU A 60 -12.07 15.54 4.09
N TYR A 61 -10.80 15.64 3.66
CA TYR A 61 -10.33 16.74 2.82
C TYR A 61 -9.97 16.34 1.39
N LEU A 62 -9.86 15.05 1.10
CA LEU A 62 -9.24 14.55 -0.13
C LEU A 62 -10.21 13.77 -1.03
N HIS A 63 -11.44 13.51 -0.56
CA HIS A 63 -12.57 12.95 -1.35
C HIS A 63 -12.15 11.77 -2.24
N TYR A 64 -11.43 10.82 -1.66
CA TYR A 64 -11.03 9.59 -2.34
C TYR A 64 -11.28 8.38 -1.43
N GLU A 65 -11.32 7.24 -2.07
CA GLU A 65 -11.42 5.91 -1.47
C GLU A 65 -10.23 5.07 -1.96
N ASP A 66 -9.70 4.24 -1.07
CA ASP A 66 -8.66 3.26 -1.38
C ASP A 66 -8.91 1.98 -0.58
N ASP A 67 -9.23 0.90 -1.27
CA ASP A 67 -9.46 -0.42 -0.71
C ASP A 67 -8.28 -1.33 -1.02
N TRP A 68 -7.72 -1.93 0.01
CA TRP A 68 -6.60 -2.87 -0.09
C TRP A 68 -7.06 -4.29 0.17
N TYR A 69 -6.57 -5.20 -0.66
CA TYR A 69 -6.78 -6.64 -0.56
C TYR A 69 -5.43 -7.33 -0.40
N ILE A 70 -5.22 -8.00 0.72
CA ILE A 70 -4.04 -8.82 0.96
C ILE A 70 -4.20 -10.15 0.22
N VAL A 71 -3.54 -10.28 -0.93
CA VAL A 71 -3.66 -11.47 -1.80
C VAL A 71 -2.80 -12.63 -1.30
N ASP A 72 -1.64 -12.30 -0.74
CA ASP A 72 -0.70 -13.24 -0.11
C ASP A 72 0.21 -12.47 0.85
N TYR A 73 0.66 -13.13 1.91
CA TYR A 73 1.59 -12.55 2.86
C TYR A 73 2.35 -13.63 3.64
N ALA A 74 3.47 -13.23 4.22
CA ALA A 74 4.16 -14.00 5.24
C ALA A 74 4.56 -13.05 6.38
N ALA A 75 4.16 -13.39 7.60
CA ALA A 75 4.51 -12.63 8.80
C ALA A 75 6.00 -12.74 9.12
N ASP A 76 6.46 -11.86 10.01
CA ASP A 76 7.77 -12.02 10.64
C ASP A 76 7.83 -13.37 11.40
N ASP A 77 8.99 -14.03 11.36
CA ASP A 77 9.22 -15.34 11.99
C ASP A 77 8.23 -16.45 11.59
N ASN A 78 7.67 -16.37 10.37
CA ASN A 78 6.75 -17.36 9.84
C ASN A 78 7.37 -18.77 9.79
N LYS A 79 6.50 -19.78 9.92
CA LYS A 79 6.91 -21.21 9.91
C LYS A 79 7.38 -21.71 8.55
N GLU A 80 7.09 -20.99 7.47
CA GLU A 80 7.46 -21.37 6.10
C GLU A 80 8.93 -21.07 5.81
N GLY A 81 9.61 -20.29 6.67
CA GLY A 81 11.01 -19.92 6.50
C GLY A 81 11.26 -19.01 5.29
N VAL A 82 10.22 -18.33 4.80
CA VAL A 82 10.34 -17.37 3.69
C VAL A 82 10.52 -15.95 4.21
N PRO A 83 11.17 -15.06 3.45
CA PRO A 83 11.27 -13.66 3.83
C PRO A 83 9.88 -13.03 4.04
N PRO A 84 9.65 -12.23 5.09
CA PRO A 84 8.36 -11.58 5.33
C PRO A 84 8.00 -10.61 4.22
N PHE A 85 6.74 -10.64 3.80
CA PHE A 85 6.22 -9.77 2.75
C PHE A 85 4.70 -9.63 2.84
N ALA A 86 4.16 -8.63 2.15
CA ALA A 86 2.73 -8.49 1.86
C ALA A 86 2.52 -8.16 0.38
N TYR A 87 1.71 -8.96 -0.31
CA TYR A 87 1.24 -8.71 -1.67
C TYR A 87 -0.12 -8.03 -1.59
N VAL A 88 -0.17 -6.76 -1.96
CA VAL A 88 -1.37 -5.93 -1.84
C VAL A 88 -1.88 -5.61 -3.23
N TYR A 89 -3.13 -5.99 -3.50
CA TYR A 89 -3.90 -5.44 -4.61
C TYR A 89 -4.73 -4.27 -4.07
N TYR A 90 -4.66 -3.11 -4.70
CA TYR A 90 -5.44 -1.95 -4.28
C TYR A 90 -6.34 -1.45 -5.40
N ARG A 91 -7.47 -0.86 -5.01
CA ARG A 91 -8.44 -0.21 -5.89
C ARG A 91 -8.87 1.09 -5.26
N GLY A 92 -8.91 2.15 -6.05
CA GLY A 92 -9.32 3.46 -5.57
C GLY A 92 -10.17 4.23 -6.55
N SER A 93 -10.84 5.23 -6.00
CA SER A 93 -11.73 6.13 -6.72
C SER A 93 -11.67 7.52 -6.09
N ASN A 94 -11.89 8.54 -6.90
CA ASN A 94 -12.18 9.90 -6.44
C ASN A 94 -13.11 10.60 -7.43
N ASP A 95 -13.38 11.89 -7.20
CA ASP A 95 -14.22 12.73 -8.06
C ASP A 95 -13.78 12.77 -9.54
N ALA A 96 -12.49 12.51 -9.82
CA ALA A 96 -11.94 12.58 -11.17
C ALA A 96 -11.97 11.23 -11.91
N TRP A 97 -11.83 10.10 -11.21
CA TRP A 97 -11.75 8.78 -11.84
C TRP A 97 -12.04 7.63 -10.87
N VAL A 98 -12.61 6.54 -11.40
CA VAL A 98 -12.99 5.32 -10.65
C VAL A 98 -12.19 4.07 -11.04
N GLY A 99 -11.04 4.25 -11.68
CA GLY A 99 -10.21 3.14 -12.17
C GLY A 99 -8.82 3.06 -11.55
N TYR A 100 -8.54 3.81 -10.48
CA TYR A 100 -7.24 3.71 -9.82
C TYR A 100 -7.08 2.30 -9.25
N GLY A 101 -5.89 1.75 -9.40
CA GLY A 101 -5.58 0.45 -8.84
C GLY A 101 -4.28 -0.10 -9.37
N GLY A 102 -3.86 -1.18 -8.74
CA GLY A 102 -2.60 -1.83 -9.06
C GLY A 102 -2.18 -2.80 -7.98
N VAL A 103 -0.94 -3.21 -8.05
CA VAL A 103 -0.34 -4.14 -7.10
C VAL A 103 0.96 -3.57 -6.58
N VAL A 104 1.18 -3.73 -5.28
CA VAL A 104 2.46 -3.48 -4.62
C VAL A 104 2.89 -4.67 -3.78
N VAL A 105 4.19 -4.85 -3.63
CA VAL A 105 4.77 -5.85 -2.73
C VAL A 105 5.61 -5.13 -1.69
N TYR A 106 5.18 -5.21 -0.44
CA TYR A 106 5.96 -4.71 0.69
C TYR A 106 6.90 -5.80 1.20
N THR A 107 8.18 -5.46 1.36
CA THR A 107 9.20 -6.32 1.97
C THR A 107 9.88 -5.58 3.12
N ARG A 108 10.37 -6.34 4.11
CA ARG A 108 11.23 -5.76 5.16
C ARG A 108 12.56 -5.28 4.60
N GLU A 109 13.10 -6.04 3.65
CA GLU A 109 14.33 -5.73 2.92
C GLU A 109 14.11 -4.60 1.90
N SER A 110 15.12 -3.77 1.68
CA SER A 110 15.09 -2.68 0.68
C SER A 110 15.17 -3.17 -0.76
N LYS A 111 15.54 -4.45 -0.95
CA LYS A 111 15.55 -5.15 -2.23
C LYS A 111 14.60 -6.33 -2.15
N LEU A 112 13.81 -6.53 -3.20
CA LEU A 112 12.93 -7.69 -3.32
C LEU A 112 13.75 -8.99 -3.24
N PRO A 113 13.53 -9.87 -2.25
CA PRO A 113 14.21 -11.14 -2.17
C PRO A 113 13.86 -12.03 -3.38
N GLU A 114 14.87 -12.50 -4.11
CA GLU A 114 14.66 -13.31 -5.32
C GLU A 114 13.89 -14.62 -5.05
N SER A 115 14.05 -15.17 -3.85
CA SER A 115 13.34 -16.37 -3.40
C SER A 115 11.82 -16.22 -3.36
N LEU A 116 11.30 -14.98 -3.24
CA LEU A 116 9.86 -14.72 -3.26
C LEU A 116 9.27 -14.71 -4.68
N ILE A 117 10.08 -14.49 -5.72
CA ILE A 117 9.60 -14.28 -7.10
C ILE A 117 8.63 -15.37 -7.57
N PRO A 118 8.88 -16.68 -7.37
CA PRO A 118 7.93 -17.72 -7.78
C PRO A 118 6.57 -17.61 -7.08
N ARG A 119 6.56 -17.32 -5.77
CA ARG A 119 5.32 -17.17 -4.98
C ARG A 119 4.54 -15.94 -5.42
N LEU A 120 5.23 -14.82 -5.65
CA LEU A 120 4.60 -13.58 -6.13
C LEU A 120 4.00 -13.77 -7.53
N ARG A 121 4.63 -14.56 -8.41
CA ARG A 121 4.05 -14.91 -9.73
C ARG A 121 2.74 -15.70 -9.61
N GLU A 122 2.62 -16.60 -8.65
CA GLU A 122 1.36 -17.30 -8.40
C GLU A 122 0.30 -16.38 -7.79
N ALA A 123 0.68 -15.47 -6.89
CA ALA A 123 -0.22 -14.45 -6.35
C ALA A 123 -0.77 -13.54 -7.46
N SER A 124 0.07 -13.11 -8.40
CA SER A 124 -0.34 -12.26 -9.53
C SER A 124 -1.38 -12.86 -10.46
N LYS A 125 -1.57 -14.19 -10.47
CA LYS A 125 -2.62 -14.83 -11.29
C LYS A 125 -4.03 -14.71 -10.67
N LYS A 126 -4.12 -14.24 -9.42
CA LYS A 126 -5.38 -14.11 -8.67
C LYS A 126 -5.99 -12.72 -8.78
N VAL A 127 -5.32 -11.79 -9.46
CA VAL A 127 -5.66 -10.37 -9.57
C VAL A 127 -6.06 -10.03 -10.99
#